data_AF-G4ZQ89-F1
#
_entry.id   AF-G4ZQ89-F1
#
_cell.length_a   1.000
_cell.length_b   1.000
_cell.length_c   1.000
_cell.angle_alpha   90.00
_cell.angle_beta   90.00
_cell.angle_gamma   90.00
#
_symmetry.space_group_name_H-M   'P 1'
#
loop_
_entity.id
_entity.type
_entity.pdbx_description
1 polymer ?
#
loop_
_entity_poly.entity_id
_entity_poly.type
_entity_poly.pdbx_seq_one_letter_code
_entity_poly.pdbx_strand_id
1 'polypeptide(L)' 'MSGEGKASGACFHCGHTGHWAMQCPTEPKCYACNRSGHFARTCVDPPASSP' A
#
# COMPACT_ATOMS: atom_id res chain seq x y z
N MET A 1 -12.44 -0.91 24.79
CA MET A 1 -11.12 -1.02 24.13
C MET A 1 -11.40 -0.86 22.64
N SER A 2 -10.97 0.25 22.04
CA SER A 2 -11.39 0.69 20.70
C SER A 2 -11.00 -0.33 19.62
N GLY A 3 -12.00 -0.81 18.89
CA GLY A 3 -11.84 -1.75 17.78
C GLY A 3 -12.24 -1.09 16.47
N GLU A 4 -11.65 0.07 16.14
CA GLU A 4 -11.73 0.68 14.79
C GLU A 4 -10.96 -0.20 13.79
N GLY A 5 -11.57 -1.31 13.40
CA GLY A 5 -11.01 -2.31 12.50
C GLY A 5 -11.61 -2.24 11.11
N LYS A 6 -11.08 -1.32 10.28
CA LYS A 6 -10.82 -1.52 8.84
C LYS A 6 -12.03 -1.74 7.91
N ALA A 7 -12.47 -0.68 7.21
CA ALA A 7 -12.78 -0.70 5.76
C ALA A 7 -13.40 0.62 5.23
N SER A 8 -13.19 1.77 5.88
CA SER A 8 -13.86 3.03 5.47
C SER A 8 -13.22 3.68 4.25
N GLY A 9 -13.38 3.11 3.05
CA GLY A 9 -13.25 3.79 1.74
C GLY A 9 -11.96 4.59 1.47
N ALA A 10 -10.96 4.44 2.33
CA ALA A 10 -9.72 5.18 2.29
C ALA A 10 -8.76 4.46 1.37
N CYS A 11 -8.09 5.24 0.53
CA CYS A 11 -7.02 4.77 -0.31
C CYS A 11 -6.01 4.00 0.55
N PHE A 12 -5.86 2.71 0.29
CA PHE A 12 -4.89 1.88 1.00
C PHE A 12 -3.44 2.33 0.75
N HIS A 13 -3.24 3.22 -0.22
CA HIS A 13 -1.95 3.76 -0.62
C HIS A 13 -1.47 4.92 0.25
N CYS A 14 -2.31 5.92 0.44
CA CYS A 14 -1.97 7.15 1.17
C CYS A 14 -2.83 7.37 2.43
N GLY A 15 -3.86 6.55 2.64
CA GLY A 15 -4.81 6.68 3.75
C GLY A 15 -5.91 7.72 3.53
N HIS A 16 -5.93 8.42 2.39
CA HIS A 16 -6.96 9.42 2.10
C HIS A 16 -8.22 8.81 1.49
N THR A 17 -9.40 9.26 1.93
CA THR A 17 -10.70 8.92 1.34
C THR A 17 -10.98 9.78 0.11
N GLY A 18 -11.82 9.27 -0.82
CA GLY A 18 -12.24 10.00 -2.03
C GLY A 18 -11.64 9.48 -3.34
N HIS A 19 -10.65 8.59 -3.24
CA HIS A 19 -10.15 7.81 -4.38
C HIS A 19 -9.74 6.42 -3.90
N TRP A 20 -9.72 5.48 -4.84
CA TRP A 20 -9.25 4.13 -4.56
C TRP A 20 -7.75 4.00 -4.80
N ALA A 21 -7.12 2.95 -4.29
CA ALA A 21 -5.66 2.76 -4.42
C ALA A 21 -5.17 2.76 -5.88
N MET A 22 -6.02 2.35 -6.83
CA MET A 22 -5.71 2.36 -8.27
C MET A 22 -5.77 3.78 -8.89
N GLN A 23 -6.56 4.67 -8.29
CA GLN A 23 -6.74 6.06 -8.72
C GLN A 23 -5.92 7.02 -7.86
N CYS A 24 -4.97 6.50 -7.07
CA CYS A 24 -4.18 7.32 -6.19
C CYS A 24 -3.15 8.12 -7.01
N PRO A 25 -3.13 9.47 -6.89
CA PRO A 25 -2.17 10.29 -7.61
C PRO A 25 -0.75 10.19 -7.03
N THR A 26 -0.56 9.46 -5.92
CA THR A 26 0.75 9.28 -5.29
C THR A 26 1.51 8.11 -5.92
N GLU A 27 2.84 8.20 -5.89
CA GLU A 27 3.76 7.13 -6.32
C GLU A 27 3.39 5.75 -5.73
N PRO A 28 3.50 4.67 -6.54
CA PRO A 28 3.18 3.33 -6.09
C PRO A 28 4.13 2.84 -4.99
N LYS A 29 3.63 2.66 -3.78
CA LYS A 29 4.28 2.00 -2.66
C LYS A 29 4.11 0.48 -2.75
N CYS A 30 5.25 -0.19 -2.77
CA CYS A 30 5.38 -1.62 -2.64
C CYS A 30 5.23 -2.00 -1.17
N TYR A 31 4.21 -2.79 -0.85
CA TYR A 31 4.01 -3.35 0.49
C TYR A 31 4.88 -4.60 0.76
N ALA A 32 5.55 -5.15 -0.26
CA ALA A 32 6.44 -6.30 -0.11
C ALA A 32 7.82 -5.89 0.42
N CYS A 33 8.40 -4.78 -0.09
CA CYS A 33 9.69 -4.26 0.35
C CYS A 33 9.58 -2.88 1.05
N ASN A 34 8.37 -2.38 1.26
CA ASN A 34 8.05 -1.08 1.86
C ASN A 34 8.64 0.15 1.13
N ARG A 35 9.11 0.01 -0.12
CA ARG A 35 9.64 1.10 -0.96
C ARG A 35 8.59 1.69 -1.89
N SER A 36 8.73 2.97 -2.26
CA SER A 36 7.93 3.64 -3.29
C SER A 36 8.58 3.55 -4.68
N GLY A 37 7.77 3.68 -5.73
CA GLY A 37 8.18 3.62 -7.14
C GLY A 37 7.71 2.37 -7.90
N HIS A 38 7.13 1.37 -7.23
CA HIS A 38 6.58 0.17 -7.87
C HIS A 38 5.49 -0.52 -7.03
N PHE A 39 4.64 -1.33 -7.67
CA PHE A 39 3.65 -2.14 -6.98
C PHE A 39 4.28 -3.42 -6.40
N ALA A 40 3.69 -3.98 -5.34
CA ALA A 40 4.12 -5.26 -4.77
C ALA A 40 4.14 -6.41 -5.80
N ARG A 41 3.29 -6.33 -6.83
CA ARG A 41 3.23 -7.28 -7.95
C ARG A 41 4.37 -7.12 -8.96
N THR A 42 4.99 -5.95 -8.99
CA THR A 42 6.13 -5.58 -9.84
C THR A 42 7.42 -5.49 -9.01
N CYS A 43 7.38 -5.95 -7.75
CA CYS A 43 8.56 -5.96 -6.90
C CYS A 43 9.53 -7.04 -7.40
N VAL A 44 10.69 -6.58 -7.88
CA VAL A 44 11.82 -7.45 -8.28
C VAL A 44 12.74 -7.77 -7.09
N ASP A 45 12.58 -7.03 -6.00
CA ASP A 45 13.32 -7.28 -4.76
C ASP A 45 12.76 -8.53 -4.09
N PRO A 46 13.59 -9.51 -3.70
CA PRO A 46 13.12 -10.61 -2.89
C PRO A 46 12.48 -10.03 -1.62
N PRO A 47 11.38 -10.61 -1.10
CA PRO A 47 10.90 -10.22 0.21
C PRO A 47 12.09 -10.30 1.15
N ALA A 48 12.25 -9.32 2.06
CA ALA A 48 13.25 -9.30 3.11
C ALA A 48 13.04 -10.43 4.16
N SER A 49 12.61 -11.60 3.67
CA SER A 49 12.40 -12.89 4.29
C SER A 49 13.23 -13.96 3.57
N SER A 50 14.33 -13.59 2.92
CA SER A 50 15.45 -14.52 2.69
C SER A 50 16.57 -14.07 3.62
N PRO A 51 16.95 -14.87 4.63
CA PRO A 51 18.07 -14.54 5.51
C PRO A 51 19.39 -14.44 4.75
#